data_AF-A0A212JET8-F1
#
_entry.id   AF-A0A212JET8-F1
#
_cell.length_a   1.000
_cell.length_b   1.000
_cell.length_c   1.000
_cell.angle_alpha   90.00
_cell.angle_beta   90.00
_cell.angle_gamma   90.00
#
_symmetry.space_group_name_H-M   'P 1'
#
loop_
_entity.id
_entity.type
_entity.pdbx_description
1 polymer ?
#
loop_
_entity_poly.entity_id
_entity_poly.type
_entity_poly.pdbx_seq_one_letter_code
_entity_poly.pdbx_strand_id
1 'polypeptide(L)'
;MIKRTLISVFAALLLLMTFPSAAAAVPMDTRTLATTNKPGVVLVQTTWTADVTWYEFSIDDSFTYDLGLELERMVSAGEIGTSDQELYQAMVALMISYMEYYTYPNGNIETEQMSTAAVGTGFIVTPDGYLVTNAHVVHTDEEALTLQFAMTSLENYAVEAADSFMEELRREGYQMSQEEWDGIASAWYRLLAQSMEIKNLQASYQCYIGNVSPGSDVSAKGKGLDLCKIGEPIPGKDIAILKMEGTNLPTVKLGDDTKLKTGDRVYAMGYPALATLSETLNVAQAIQEPTLTQGIISARKEMAGGWSILQTDAAIHGGNSGGPLFNEAGEVIGVNTFGMLDPSSGTQAAGMNFAVPISIAKQFLNEINVQPSESAFTANFKQALTAYNDGDYRAALELLRGINETNPGFPVVQELLAEARQAADANPQPDTIGNPAEAFAPADKAQSDTVLGMPPVVVYAGAAGLAFTAAAALILLTRKRSRAIVVPAQPPSHQIPGTLTAQPAAAAPEENAARCAGCGAALAANAKFCNACGEAVRQAPTNCPGCSAPLAPGSKFCNACGAKIP
;
A
#
# COMPACT_ATOMS: atom_id res chain seq x y z
N MET A 1 -35.11 -6.45 68.28
CA MET A 1 -35.15 -5.92 66.90
C MET A 1 -33.99 -4.99 66.55
N ILE A 2 -33.47 -4.16 67.47
CA ILE A 2 -32.45 -3.13 67.17
C ILE A 2 -31.05 -3.68 66.80
N LYS A 3 -30.63 -4.83 67.34
CA LYS A 3 -29.30 -5.42 67.02
C LYS A 3 -29.18 -6.03 65.63
N ARG A 4 -30.29 -6.44 65.00
CA ARG A 4 -30.27 -7.02 63.64
C ARG A 4 -30.17 -5.93 62.57
N THR A 5 -30.77 -4.77 62.80
CA THR A 5 -30.75 -3.65 61.86
C THR A 5 -29.38 -2.95 61.80
N LEU A 6 -28.64 -2.87 62.92
CA LEU A 6 -27.32 -2.25 62.94
C LEU A 6 -26.26 -3.05 62.16
N ILE A 7 -26.32 -4.39 62.23
CA ILE A 7 -25.39 -5.27 61.53
C ILE A 7 -25.65 -5.24 60.01
N SER A 8 -26.91 -5.11 59.59
CA SER A 8 -27.26 -4.97 58.17
C SER A 8 -26.84 -3.63 57.57
N VAL A 9 -26.90 -2.54 58.34
CA VAL A 9 -26.44 -1.21 57.88
C VAL A 9 -24.92 -1.14 57.83
N PHE A 10 -24.21 -1.78 58.77
CA PHE A 10 -22.74 -1.83 58.75
C PHE A 10 -22.19 -2.72 57.62
N ALA A 11 -22.86 -3.84 57.31
CA ALA A 11 -22.52 -4.69 56.16
C ALA A 11 -22.81 -4.00 54.81
N ALA A 12 -23.87 -3.19 54.73
CA ALA A 12 -24.18 -2.41 53.54
C ALA A 12 -23.21 -1.23 53.32
N LEU A 13 -22.69 -0.61 54.39
CA LEU A 13 -21.67 0.43 54.30
C LEU A 13 -20.26 -0.13 54.00
N LEU A 14 -19.95 -1.36 54.43
CA LEU A 14 -18.68 -2.01 54.08
C LEU A 14 -18.65 -2.51 52.61
N LEU A 15 -19.81 -2.81 52.01
CA LEU A 15 -19.91 -3.19 50.59
C LEU A 15 -19.81 -2.01 49.61
N LEU A 16 -19.79 -0.77 50.11
CA LEU A 16 -19.71 0.45 49.29
C LEU A 16 -18.27 1.00 49.14
N MET A 17 -17.25 0.33 49.69
CA MET A 17 -15.87 0.86 49.76
C MET A 17 -14.79 0.12 48.97
N THR A 18 -15.13 -0.75 48.03
CA THR A 18 -14.12 -1.29 47.09
C THR A 18 -14.71 -1.54 45.71
N PHE A 19 -15.14 -0.48 45.02
CA PHE A 19 -15.00 -0.50 43.58
C PHE A 19 -13.59 0.02 43.29
N PRO A 20 -12.71 -0.76 42.64
CA PRO A 20 -11.52 -0.16 42.07
C PRO A 20 -12.04 0.89 41.09
N SER A 21 -11.84 2.16 41.43
CA SER A 21 -11.84 3.22 40.44
C SER A 21 -10.94 2.70 39.33
N ALA A 22 -11.49 2.45 38.14
CA ALA A 22 -10.68 2.20 36.96
C ALA A 22 -9.85 3.47 36.81
N ALA A 23 -8.62 3.46 37.34
CA ALA A 23 -7.69 4.54 37.17
C ALA A 23 -7.63 4.81 35.66
N ALA A 24 -8.05 6.01 35.25
CA ALA A 24 -7.90 6.42 33.88
C ALA A 24 -6.42 6.20 33.52
N ALA A 25 -6.16 5.36 32.51
CA ALA A 25 -4.81 5.06 32.09
C ALA A 25 -4.10 6.39 31.83
N VAL A 26 -2.94 6.60 32.46
CA VAL A 26 -2.15 7.80 32.23
C VAL A 26 -1.76 7.80 30.75
N PRO A 27 -2.06 8.88 29.99
CA PRO A 27 -1.69 8.95 28.59
C PRO A 27 -0.20 8.71 28.42
N MET A 28 0.15 7.74 27.57
CA MET A 28 1.54 7.46 27.23
C MET A 28 2.05 8.60 26.34
N ASP A 29 3.28 9.07 26.56
CA ASP A 29 3.87 9.99 25.60
C ASP A 29 4.05 9.29 24.24
N THR A 30 3.99 10.07 23.16
CA THR A 30 3.99 9.52 21.80
C THR A 30 5.26 8.71 21.49
N ARG A 31 6.42 9.08 22.05
CA ARG A 31 7.68 8.35 21.82
C ARG A 31 7.63 6.99 22.50
N THR A 32 7.21 6.93 23.76
CA THR A 32 7.03 5.67 24.49
C THR A 32 5.99 4.77 23.81
N LEU A 33 4.89 5.34 23.31
CA LEU A 33 3.87 4.59 22.54
C LEU A 33 4.46 3.98 21.29
N ALA A 34 5.22 4.77 20.52
CA ALA A 34 5.87 4.33 19.30
C ALA A 34 6.86 3.19 19.59
N THR A 35 7.81 3.43 20.50
CA THR A 35 8.89 2.49 20.85
C THR A 35 8.32 1.19 21.38
N THR A 36 7.33 1.24 22.28
CA THR A 36 6.73 0.05 22.91
C THR A 36 6.04 -0.87 21.90
N ASN A 37 5.32 -0.30 20.94
CA ASN A 37 4.47 -1.08 20.04
C ASN A 37 5.16 -1.48 18.74
N LYS A 38 6.18 -0.71 18.29
CA LYS A 38 6.92 -0.95 17.06
C LYS A 38 7.36 -2.42 16.84
N PRO A 39 7.92 -3.14 17.83
CA PRO A 39 8.29 -4.55 17.65
C PRO A 39 7.16 -5.47 17.18
N GLY A 40 5.93 -5.17 17.58
CA GLY A 40 4.75 -5.99 17.26
C GLY A 40 4.05 -5.57 15.98
N VAL A 41 4.53 -4.56 15.26
CA VAL A 41 4.01 -4.09 13.97
C VAL A 41 4.94 -4.56 12.86
N VAL A 42 4.40 -5.18 11.82
CA VAL A 42 5.18 -5.89 10.80
C VAL A 42 4.74 -5.49 9.39
N LEU A 43 5.68 -5.47 8.45
CA LEU A 43 5.37 -5.37 7.03
C LEU A 43 4.86 -6.73 6.57
N VAL A 44 3.66 -6.79 6.00
CA VAL A 44 3.08 -7.99 5.41
C VAL A 44 3.22 -7.89 3.90
N GLN A 45 3.71 -8.96 3.28
CA GLN A 45 3.77 -9.09 1.83
C GLN A 45 3.00 -10.33 1.41
N THR A 46 2.14 -10.14 0.41
CA THR A 46 1.46 -11.22 -0.30
C THR A 46 2.04 -11.29 -1.69
N THR A 47 2.52 -12.47 -2.09
CA THR A 47 3.00 -12.73 -3.44
C THR A 47 2.04 -13.70 -4.10
N TRP A 48 1.52 -13.31 -5.26
CA TRP A 48 0.75 -14.16 -6.16
C TRP A 48 1.64 -14.64 -7.29
N THR A 49 1.67 -15.95 -7.52
CA THR A 49 2.35 -16.58 -8.65
C THR A 49 1.32 -17.32 -9.47
N ALA A 50 1.32 -17.13 -10.79
CA ALA A 50 0.38 -17.77 -11.68
C ALA A 50 0.99 -18.01 -13.05
N ASP A 51 0.41 -18.95 -13.80
CA ASP A 51 0.62 -19.06 -15.23
C ASP A 51 -0.29 -18.04 -15.91
N VAL A 52 0.30 -17.00 -16.48
CA VAL A 52 -0.40 -15.89 -17.11
C VAL A 52 -0.33 -16.07 -18.61
N THR A 53 -1.50 -16.18 -19.24
CA THR A 53 -1.64 -16.20 -20.69
C THR A 53 -2.15 -14.84 -21.15
N TRP A 54 -1.46 -14.21 -22.10
CA TRP A 54 -1.90 -12.96 -22.71
C TRP A 54 -1.79 -13.03 -24.24
N TYR A 55 -2.49 -12.12 -24.88
CA TYR A 55 -2.55 -12.01 -26.34
C TYR A 55 -1.80 -10.75 -26.76
N GLU A 56 -1.05 -10.82 -27.85
CA GLU A 56 -0.54 -9.61 -28.47
C GLU A 56 -1.61 -8.98 -29.36
N PHE A 57 -1.59 -7.65 -29.40
CA PHE A 57 -2.56 -6.88 -30.16
C PHE A 57 -1.94 -6.16 -31.35
N SER A 58 -2.75 -6.00 -32.39
CA SER A 58 -2.49 -5.08 -33.49
C SER A 58 -3.64 -4.08 -33.58
N ILE A 59 -3.35 -2.90 -34.11
CA ILE A 59 -4.36 -1.85 -34.33
C ILE A 59 -4.93 -2.02 -35.74
N ASP A 60 -6.24 -1.89 -35.87
CA ASP A 60 -7.00 -1.92 -37.12
C ASP A 60 -6.64 -0.71 -37.99
N ASP A 61 -6.43 -0.92 -39.29
CA ASP A 61 -6.10 0.15 -40.25
C ASP A 61 -7.18 1.24 -40.34
N SER A 62 -8.45 0.92 -40.02
CA SER A 62 -9.57 1.88 -39.99
C SER A 62 -9.46 2.91 -38.87
N PHE A 63 -8.63 2.66 -37.87
CA PHE A 63 -8.37 3.53 -36.73
C PHE A 63 -8.11 4.99 -37.10
N THR A 64 -7.20 5.22 -38.05
CA THR A 64 -6.81 6.57 -38.47
C THR A 64 -7.94 7.32 -39.16
N TYR A 65 -8.78 6.59 -39.91
CA TYR A 65 -9.92 7.15 -40.62
C TYR A 65 -11.04 7.51 -39.65
N ASP A 66 -11.39 6.61 -38.73
CA ASP A 66 -12.47 6.80 -37.76
C ASP A 66 -12.14 7.92 -36.76
N LEU A 67 -10.88 7.99 -36.28
CA LEU A 67 -10.41 9.11 -35.45
C LEU A 67 -10.47 10.43 -36.22
N GLY A 68 -10.08 10.43 -37.50
CA GLY A 68 -10.17 11.62 -38.35
C GLY A 68 -11.60 12.14 -38.47
N LEU A 69 -12.58 11.26 -38.68
CA LEU A 69 -13.99 11.64 -38.75
C LEU A 69 -14.52 12.21 -37.43
N GLU A 70 -14.14 11.63 -36.29
CA GLU A 70 -14.55 12.15 -34.99
C GLU A 70 -13.88 13.51 -34.69
N LEU A 71 -12.62 13.70 -35.05
CA LEU A 71 -11.95 15.01 -34.95
C LEU A 71 -12.65 16.07 -35.81
N GLU A 72 -13.02 15.74 -37.05
CA GLU A 72 -13.80 16.64 -37.91
C GLU A 72 -15.15 17.01 -37.28
N ARG A 73 -15.82 16.05 -36.63
CA ARG A 73 -17.06 16.29 -35.89
C ARG A 73 -16.82 17.23 -34.70
N MET A 74 -15.80 16.98 -33.89
CA MET A 74 -15.46 17.80 -32.72
C MET A 74 -15.11 19.24 -33.11
N VAL A 75 -14.35 19.44 -34.19
CA VAL A 75 -14.07 20.76 -34.77
C VAL A 75 -15.36 21.43 -35.24
N SER A 76 -16.21 20.71 -35.97
CA SER A 76 -17.47 21.24 -36.51
C SER A 76 -18.47 21.60 -35.41
N ALA A 77 -18.43 20.88 -34.29
CA ALA A 77 -19.22 21.13 -33.09
C ALA A 77 -18.66 22.27 -32.22
N GLY A 78 -17.43 22.74 -32.51
CA GLY A 78 -16.72 23.74 -31.70
C GLY A 78 -16.22 23.22 -30.36
N GLU A 79 -16.08 21.89 -30.22
CA GLU A 79 -15.57 21.23 -29.01
C GLU A 79 -14.03 21.37 -28.91
N ILE A 80 -13.35 21.42 -30.06
CA ILE A 80 -11.90 21.63 -30.18
C ILE A 80 -11.60 22.66 -31.28
N GLY A 81 -10.47 23.34 -31.17
CA GLY A 81 -9.97 24.22 -32.23
C GLY A 81 -9.31 23.46 -33.38
N THR A 82 -8.80 24.21 -34.37
CA THR A 82 -8.18 23.65 -35.59
C THR A 82 -6.66 23.72 -35.55
N SER A 83 -6.06 24.00 -34.39
CA SER A 83 -4.59 23.99 -34.29
C SER A 83 -4.07 22.55 -34.28
N ASP A 84 -2.91 22.30 -34.90
CA ASP A 84 -2.30 20.97 -34.92
C ASP A 84 -2.18 20.38 -33.50
N GLN A 85 -1.83 21.22 -32.53
CA GLN A 85 -1.72 20.81 -31.13
C GLN A 85 -3.06 20.32 -30.54
N GLU A 86 -4.15 21.06 -30.74
CA GLU A 86 -5.48 20.67 -30.24
C GLU A 86 -6.00 19.40 -30.94
N LEU A 87 -5.72 19.25 -32.23
CA LEU A 87 -6.09 18.06 -33.01
C LEU A 87 -5.34 16.82 -32.50
N TYR A 88 -4.02 16.91 -32.27
CA TYR A 88 -3.25 15.79 -31.72
C TYR A 88 -3.64 15.45 -30.27
N GLN A 89 -3.90 16.45 -29.42
CA GLN A 89 -4.39 16.22 -28.05
C GLN A 89 -5.73 15.48 -28.05
N ALA A 90 -6.67 15.91 -28.90
CA ALA A 90 -7.96 15.25 -29.05
C ALA A 90 -7.81 13.83 -29.62
N MET A 91 -6.92 13.63 -30.59
CA MET A 91 -6.61 12.31 -31.13
C MET A 91 -6.10 11.37 -30.03
N VAL A 92 -5.12 11.80 -29.24
CA VAL A 92 -4.57 11.02 -28.12
C VAL A 92 -5.65 10.73 -27.07
N ALA A 93 -6.50 11.69 -26.73
CA ALA A 93 -7.60 11.47 -25.79
C ALA A 93 -8.61 10.43 -26.29
N LEU A 94 -8.96 10.48 -27.58
CA LEU A 94 -9.83 9.49 -28.22
C LEU A 94 -9.16 8.10 -28.23
N MET A 95 -7.86 8.02 -28.49
CA MET A 95 -7.12 6.77 -28.40
C MET A 95 -7.14 6.17 -27.00
N ILE A 96 -6.84 6.96 -25.97
CA ILE A 96 -6.86 6.50 -24.57
C ILE A 96 -8.24 5.94 -24.21
N SER A 97 -9.29 6.59 -24.72
CA SER A 97 -10.69 6.23 -24.44
C SER A 97 -11.17 5.01 -25.22
N TYR A 98 -10.65 4.81 -26.44
CA TYR A 98 -11.21 3.85 -27.39
C TYR A 98 -10.20 2.85 -27.94
N MET A 99 -9.00 2.73 -27.36
CA MET A 99 -7.97 1.77 -27.78
C MET A 99 -8.54 0.36 -27.98
N GLU A 100 -9.37 -0.11 -27.04
CA GLU A 100 -10.02 -1.42 -27.08
C GLU A 100 -10.90 -1.67 -28.32
N TYR A 101 -11.42 -0.61 -28.97
CA TYR A 101 -12.29 -0.74 -30.15
C TYR A 101 -11.51 -0.99 -31.44
N TYR A 102 -10.24 -0.57 -31.44
CA TYR A 102 -9.37 -0.61 -32.60
C TYR A 102 -8.29 -1.66 -32.49
N THR A 103 -8.14 -2.31 -31.33
CA THR A 103 -7.19 -3.39 -31.16
C THR A 103 -7.84 -4.74 -31.40
N TYR A 104 -7.13 -5.61 -32.08
CA TYR A 104 -7.50 -7.01 -32.27
C TYR A 104 -6.32 -7.92 -31.94
N PRO A 105 -6.56 -9.12 -31.37
CA PRO A 105 -5.50 -10.06 -31.10
C PRO A 105 -4.89 -10.52 -32.44
N ASN A 106 -3.57 -10.39 -32.58
CA ASN A 106 -2.87 -10.74 -33.81
C ASN A 106 -2.68 -12.27 -33.99
N GLY A 107 -3.10 -13.04 -32.99
CA GLY A 107 -3.01 -14.51 -32.95
C GLY A 107 -1.81 -15.05 -32.20
N ASN A 108 -0.85 -14.19 -31.82
CA ASN A 108 0.24 -14.57 -30.92
C ASN A 108 -0.30 -14.66 -29.49
N ILE A 109 0.00 -15.79 -28.85
CA ILE A 109 -0.41 -16.12 -27.50
C ILE A 109 0.86 -16.47 -26.76
N GLU A 110 1.14 -15.73 -25.71
CA GLU A 110 2.25 -16.02 -24.81
C GLU A 110 1.71 -16.59 -23.50
N THR A 111 2.48 -17.45 -22.86
CA THR A 111 2.15 -17.98 -21.55
C THR A 111 3.41 -18.14 -20.73
N GLU A 112 3.48 -17.42 -19.63
CA GLU A 112 4.62 -17.46 -18.74
C GLU A 112 4.17 -17.52 -17.29
N GLN A 113 5.00 -18.14 -16.46
CA GLN A 113 4.83 -18.07 -15.02
C GLN A 113 5.30 -16.71 -14.54
N MET A 114 4.36 -15.91 -14.02
CA MET A 114 4.61 -14.56 -13.54
C MET A 114 4.30 -14.47 -12.05
N SER A 115 4.89 -13.47 -11.40
CA SER A 115 4.56 -13.13 -10.02
C SER A 115 4.33 -11.64 -9.84
N THR A 116 3.33 -11.30 -9.03
CA THR A 116 3.10 -9.95 -8.54
C THR A 116 2.97 -9.96 -7.01
N ALA A 117 3.19 -8.82 -6.37
CA ALA A 117 3.13 -8.71 -4.93
C ALA A 117 2.40 -7.45 -4.46
N ALA A 118 1.69 -7.58 -3.35
CA ALA A 118 1.15 -6.46 -2.59
C ALA A 118 1.83 -6.41 -1.22
N VAL A 119 1.92 -5.19 -0.69
CA VAL A 119 2.41 -4.95 0.66
C VAL A 119 1.36 -4.24 1.49
N GLY A 120 1.32 -4.58 2.77
CA GLY A 120 0.52 -3.92 3.78
C GLY A 120 1.23 -4.00 5.13
N THR A 121 0.49 -3.67 6.17
CA THR A 121 0.95 -3.76 7.55
C THR A 121 0.14 -4.84 8.27
N GLY A 122 0.74 -5.50 9.24
CA GLY A 122 0.04 -6.33 10.21
C GLY A 122 0.56 -6.07 11.61
N PHE A 123 -0.12 -6.64 12.61
CA PHE A 123 0.33 -6.56 13.99
C PHE A 123 0.08 -7.86 14.75
N ILE A 124 1.06 -8.25 15.54
CA ILE A 124 1.10 -9.53 16.28
C ILE A 124 0.28 -9.40 17.55
N VAL A 125 -0.64 -10.33 17.77
CA VAL A 125 -1.60 -10.30 18.90
C VAL A 125 -1.39 -11.43 19.91
N THR A 126 -0.58 -12.44 19.57
CA THR A 126 -0.22 -13.53 20.50
C THR A 126 1.28 -13.85 20.47
N PRO A 127 1.85 -14.38 21.58
CA PRO A 127 3.26 -14.70 21.67
C PRO A 127 3.70 -15.85 20.74
N ASP A 128 2.75 -16.70 20.34
CA ASP A 128 2.97 -17.80 19.40
C ASP A 128 2.78 -17.38 17.93
N GLY A 129 2.39 -16.13 17.64
CA GLY A 129 2.54 -15.53 16.31
C GLY A 129 1.28 -15.33 15.49
N TYR A 130 0.08 -15.35 16.08
CA TYR A 130 -1.10 -14.85 15.39
C TYR A 130 -0.98 -13.34 15.19
N LEU A 131 -1.31 -12.88 13.99
CA LEU A 131 -1.30 -11.47 13.62
C LEU A 131 -2.57 -11.10 12.85
N VAL A 132 -2.93 -9.82 12.92
CA VAL A 132 -4.09 -9.25 12.23
C VAL A 132 -3.59 -8.33 11.11
N THR A 133 -4.27 -8.37 9.97
CA THR A 133 -4.11 -7.43 8.85
C THR A 133 -5.46 -7.25 8.13
N ASN A 134 -5.51 -6.55 7.00
CA ASN A 134 -6.72 -6.44 6.18
C ASN A 134 -6.89 -7.65 5.26
N ALA A 135 -8.14 -7.93 4.87
CA ALA A 135 -8.45 -8.97 3.87
C ALA A 135 -7.88 -8.58 2.51
N HIS A 136 -7.97 -7.30 2.13
CA HIS A 136 -7.45 -6.83 0.83
C HIS A 136 -5.92 -6.90 0.70
N VAL A 137 -5.18 -7.04 1.82
CA VAL A 137 -3.72 -7.25 1.81
C VAL A 137 -3.37 -8.68 1.42
N VAL A 138 -4.25 -9.64 1.71
CA VAL A 138 -4.01 -11.09 1.49
C VAL A 138 -4.81 -11.66 0.32
N HIS A 139 -5.82 -10.94 -0.15
CA HIS A 139 -6.71 -11.35 -1.22
C HIS A 139 -7.20 -10.14 -1.99
N THR A 140 -7.37 -10.26 -3.30
CA THR A 140 -7.97 -9.23 -4.14
C THR A 140 -8.88 -9.90 -5.17
N ASP A 141 -9.82 -9.15 -5.74
CA ASP A 141 -10.69 -9.69 -6.80
C ASP A 141 -9.92 -9.92 -8.12
N GLU A 142 -10.53 -10.69 -9.02
CA GLU A 142 -9.91 -11.12 -10.28
C GLU A 142 -9.59 -9.93 -11.21
N GLU A 143 -10.43 -8.91 -11.24
CA GLU A 143 -10.22 -7.72 -12.09
C GLU A 143 -9.02 -6.90 -11.59
N ALA A 144 -8.94 -6.67 -10.28
CA ALA A 144 -7.80 -6.01 -9.67
C ALA A 144 -6.51 -6.84 -9.82
N LEU A 145 -6.59 -8.17 -9.68
CA LEU A 145 -5.43 -9.05 -9.81
C LEU A 145 -4.89 -9.07 -11.26
N THR A 146 -5.76 -9.19 -12.26
CA THR A 146 -5.37 -9.18 -13.68
C THR A 146 -4.74 -7.86 -14.08
N LEU A 147 -5.32 -6.73 -13.64
CA LEU A 147 -4.72 -5.41 -13.83
C LEU A 147 -3.34 -5.32 -13.16
N GLN A 148 -3.22 -5.85 -11.94
CA GLN A 148 -1.95 -5.85 -11.22
C GLN A 148 -0.88 -6.68 -11.96
N PHE A 149 -1.20 -7.88 -12.46
CA PHE A 149 -0.28 -8.66 -13.30
C PHE A 149 0.11 -7.91 -14.57
N ALA A 150 -0.85 -7.27 -15.25
CA ALA A 150 -0.56 -6.47 -16.44
C ALA A 150 0.41 -5.33 -16.12
N MET A 151 0.19 -4.61 -15.01
CA MET A 151 1.02 -3.48 -14.61
C MET A 151 2.41 -3.89 -14.13
N THR A 152 2.57 -5.02 -13.45
CA THR A 152 3.87 -5.41 -12.87
C THR A 152 4.69 -6.33 -13.75
N SER A 153 4.03 -7.26 -14.44
CA SER A 153 4.71 -8.34 -15.16
C SER A 153 4.75 -8.11 -16.67
N LEU A 154 3.86 -7.25 -17.19
CA LEU A 154 3.81 -6.84 -18.60
C LEU A 154 4.13 -5.34 -18.78
N GLU A 155 4.81 -4.73 -17.79
CA GLU A 155 5.20 -3.31 -17.85
C GLU A 155 5.97 -3.00 -19.14
N ASN A 156 7.00 -3.79 -19.45
CA ASN A 156 7.81 -3.58 -20.65
C ASN A 156 6.98 -3.63 -21.93
N TYR A 157 5.99 -4.53 -22.02
CA TYR A 157 5.13 -4.62 -23.20
C TYR A 157 4.30 -3.33 -23.38
N ALA A 158 3.65 -2.86 -22.32
CA ALA A 158 2.82 -1.66 -22.38
C ALA A 158 3.67 -0.39 -22.60
N VAL A 159 4.84 -0.31 -21.97
CA VAL A 159 5.79 0.80 -22.09
C VAL A 159 6.37 0.86 -23.51
N GLU A 160 6.84 -0.27 -24.05
CA GLU A 160 7.39 -0.32 -25.42
C GLU A 160 6.31 0.03 -26.47
N ALA A 161 5.07 -0.42 -26.27
CA ALA A 161 3.94 -0.05 -27.13
C ALA A 161 3.62 1.45 -27.05
N ALA A 162 3.59 2.02 -25.84
CA ALA A 162 3.36 3.46 -25.64
C ALA A 162 4.51 4.33 -26.19
N ASP A 163 5.76 3.88 -26.03
CA ASP A 163 6.94 4.58 -26.53
C ASP A 163 7.03 4.56 -28.06
N SER A 164 6.74 3.42 -28.69
CA SER A 164 6.67 3.31 -30.15
C SER A 164 5.64 4.28 -30.73
N PHE A 165 4.47 4.34 -30.10
CA PHE A 165 3.43 5.29 -30.48
C PHE A 165 3.86 6.75 -30.27
N MET A 166 4.55 7.06 -29.16
CA MET A 166 5.10 8.40 -28.92
C MET A 166 6.12 8.79 -30.00
N GLU A 167 6.98 7.87 -30.43
CA GLU A 167 7.98 8.15 -31.47
C GLU A 167 7.35 8.51 -32.82
N GLU A 168 6.24 7.86 -33.18
CA GLU A 168 5.48 8.19 -34.39
C GLU A 168 4.91 9.59 -34.33
N LEU A 169 4.22 9.95 -33.24
CA LEU A 169 3.69 11.31 -33.05
C LEU A 169 4.78 12.37 -33.00
N ARG A 170 5.94 12.05 -32.40
CA ARG A 170 7.09 12.96 -32.36
C ARG A 170 7.64 13.24 -33.76
N ARG A 171 7.64 12.26 -34.67
CA ARG A 171 8.05 12.46 -36.07
C ARG A 171 7.11 13.41 -36.81
N GLU A 172 5.84 13.41 -36.45
CA GLU A 172 4.82 14.33 -36.97
C GLU A 172 4.80 15.70 -36.25
N GLY A 173 5.76 15.94 -35.35
CA GLY A 173 5.96 17.23 -34.68
C GLY A 173 5.17 17.41 -33.38
N TYR A 174 4.44 16.40 -32.92
CA TYR A 174 3.71 16.44 -31.66
C TYR A 174 4.57 15.98 -30.47
N GLN A 175 4.60 16.74 -29.38
CA GLN A 175 5.26 16.35 -28.15
C GLN A 175 4.22 15.99 -27.09
N MET A 176 4.02 14.69 -26.91
CA MET A 176 3.11 14.17 -25.91
C MET A 176 3.58 14.52 -24.48
N SER A 177 2.63 14.92 -23.64
CA SER A 177 2.84 15.16 -22.21
C SER A 177 2.96 13.84 -21.44
N GLN A 178 3.44 13.91 -20.19
CA GLN A 178 3.51 12.73 -19.32
C GLN A 178 2.12 12.16 -19.02
N GLU A 179 1.12 13.02 -18.83
CA GLU A 179 -0.26 12.59 -18.52
C GLU A 179 -0.88 11.80 -19.68
N GLU A 180 -0.67 12.26 -20.91
CA GLU A 180 -1.10 11.56 -22.11
C GLU A 180 -0.38 10.21 -22.27
N TRP A 181 0.93 10.17 -22.00
CA TRP A 181 1.68 8.91 -22.01
C TRP A 181 1.17 7.93 -20.95
N ASP A 182 0.97 8.39 -19.71
CA ASP A 182 0.42 7.59 -18.61
C ASP A 182 -0.97 7.06 -18.97
N GLY A 183 -1.78 7.87 -19.66
CA GLY A 183 -3.09 7.50 -20.18
C GLY A 183 -3.02 6.38 -21.22
N ILE A 184 -2.06 6.43 -22.15
CA ILE A 184 -1.86 5.41 -23.18
C ILE A 184 -1.36 4.10 -22.55
N ALA A 185 -0.35 4.17 -21.68
CA ALA A 185 0.14 3.00 -20.95
C ALA A 185 -1.00 2.35 -20.13
N SER A 186 -1.83 3.17 -19.47
CA SER A 186 -3.02 2.70 -18.73
C SER A 186 -4.05 2.04 -19.64
N ALA A 187 -4.27 2.56 -20.85
CA ALA A 187 -5.16 1.94 -21.83
C ALA A 187 -4.63 0.56 -22.27
N TRP A 188 -3.33 0.44 -22.49
CA TRP A 188 -2.67 -0.85 -22.77
C TRP A 188 -2.82 -1.84 -21.61
N TYR A 189 -2.60 -1.42 -20.37
CA TYR A 189 -2.80 -2.29 -19.21
C TYR A 189 -4.24 -2.77 -19.08
N ARG A 190 -5.23 -1.89 -19.32
CA ARG A 190 -6.64 -2.29 -19.34
C ARG A 190 -6.93 -3.31 -20.43
N LEU A 191 -6.41 -3.11 -21.64
CA LEU A 191 -6.57 -4.04 -22.76
C LEU A 191 -5.93 -5.41 -22.44
N LEU A 192 -4.71 -5.42 -21.90
CA LEU A 192 -4.04 -6.64 -21.46
C LEU A 192 -4.83 -7.33 -20.35
N ALA A 193 -5.24 -6.63 -19.31
CA ALA A 193 -6.01 -7.18 -18.19
C ALA A 193 -7.35 -7.78 -18.67
N GLN A 194 -8.06 -7.07 -19.55
CA GLN A 194 -9.30 -7.56 -20.16
C GLN A 194 -9.07 -8.82 -21.00
N SER A 195 -7.87 -9.04 -21.56
CA SER A 195 -7.56 -10.18 -22.43
C SER A 195 -6.82 -11.33 -21.76
N MET A 196 -6.26 -11.09 -20.59
CA MET A 196 -5.46 -12.05 -19.83
C MET A 196 -6.30 -13.24 -19.34
N GLU A 197 -5.65 -14.39 -19.20
CA GLU A 197 -6.13 -15.55 -18.46
C GLU A 197 -5.10 -15.92 -17.39
N ILE A 198 -5.57 -16.08 -16.15
CA ILE A 198 -4.73 -16.48 -15.00
C ILE A 198 -5.07 -17.93 -14.64
N LYS A 199 -4.07 -18.82 -14.71
CA LYS A 199 -4.18 -20.22 -14.31
C LYS A 199 -3.20 -20.55 -13.20
N ASN A 200 -3.48 -21.62 -12.46
CA ASN A 200 -2.61 -22.15 -11.40
C ASN A 200 -2.18 -21.09 -10.36
N LEU A 201 -3.07 -20.15 -10.05
CA LEU A 201 -2.82 -19.08 -9.09
C LEU A 201 -2.49 -19.65 -7.70
N GLN A 202 -1.33 -19.26 -7.18
CA GLN A 202 -0.87 -19.57 -5.83
C GLN A 202 -0.58 -18.27 -5.10
N ALA A 203 -1.01 -18.18 -3.84
CA ALA A 203 -0.66 -17.09 -2.95
C ALA A 203 0.32 -17.57 -1.87
N SER A 204 1.32 -16.75 -1.58
CA SER A 204 2.22 -16.95 -0.44
C SER A 204 2.27 -15.68 0.40
N TYR A 205 2.35 -15.86 1.71
CA TYR A 205 2.27 -14.77 2.67
C TYR A 205 3.58 -14.72 3.47
N GLN A 206 4.14 -13.53 3.62
CA GLN A 206 5.34 -13.32 4.41
C GLN A 206 5.19 -12.06 5.27
N CYS A 207 5.86 -12.03 6.42
CA CYS A 207 6.10 -10.78 7.13
C CYS A 207 7.58 -10.51 7.35
N TYR A 208 7.92 -9.24 7.38
CA TYR A 208 9.25 -8.76 7.74
C TYR A 208 9.16 -8.18 9.14
N ILE A 209 9.95 -8.78 10.04
CA ILE A 209 10.12 -8.36 11.42
C ILE A 209 11.54 -7.85 11.50
N GLY A 210 11.74 -6.64 12.04
CA GLY A 210 13.01 -5.92 12.06
C GLY A 210 14.19 -6.86 12.28
N ASN A 211 14.91 -7.15 11.20
CA ASN A 211 16.00 -8.12 11.23
C ASN A 211 17.07 -7.64 10.26
N VAL A 212 17.88 -6.68 10.68
CA VAL A 212 19.19 -6.45 10.06
C VAL A 212 20.17 -6.01 11.14
N SER A 213 21.17 -6.83 11.41
CA SER A 213 22.37 -6.41 12.12
C SER A 213 23.25 -5.59 11.16
N PRO A 214 23.96 -4.54 11.62
CA PRO A 214 24.99 -3.91 10.80
C PRO A 214 26.02 -4.95 10.33
N GLY A 215 26.10 -5.20 9.02
CA GLY A 215 27.03 -6.17 8.41
C GLY A 215 26.45 -7.55 8.06
N SER A 216 25.17 -7.84 8.33
CA SER A 216 24.48 -9.00 7.75
C SER A 216 23.94 -8.69 6.36
N ASP A 217 24.04 -9.65 5.43
CA ASP A 217 23.41 -9.58 4.10
C ASP A 217 21.95 -9.16 4.26
N VAL A 218 21.60 -8.00 3.69
CA VAL A 218 20.29 -7.37 3.91
C VAL A 218 19.16 -8.03 3.12
N SER A 219 19.35 -9.29 2.72
CA SER A 219 18.24 -10.16 2.39
C SER A 219 17.57 -10.60 3.69
N ALA A 220 16.83 -9.69 4.34
CA ALA A 220 15.96 -10.05 5.44
C ALA A 220 14.99 -11.11 4.91
N LYS A 221 15.26 -12.40 5.15
CA LYS A 221 14.36 -13.47 4.75
C LYS A 221 13.06 -13.25 5.51
N GLY A 222 11.98 -12.96 4.77
CA GLY A 222 10.64 -12.85 5.34
C GLY A 222 10.28 -14.13 6.10
N LYS A 223 9.51 -13.99 7.18
CA LYS A 223 8.91 -15.14 7.86
C LYS A 223 7.65 -15.54 7.13
N GLY A 224 7.55 -16.82 6.76
CA GLY A 224 6.33 -17.36 6.17
C GLY A 224 5.14 -17.25 7.11
N LEU A 225 3.96 -17.06 6.52
CA LEU A 225 2.69 -16.93 7.20
C LEU A 225 1.67 -17.91 6.64
N ASP A 226 0.87 -18.50 7.53
CA ASP A 226 -0.30 -19.29 7.18
C ASP A 226 -1.57 -18.44 7.31
N LEU A 227 -2.46 -18.54 6.32
CA LEU A 227 -3.76 -17.90 6.37
C LEU A 227 -4.72 -18.71 7.26
N CYS A 228 -5.10 -18.15 8.41
CA CYS A 228 -5.99 -18.83 9.36
C CYS A 228 -7.46 -18.49 9.13
N LYS A 229 -7.74 -17.21 8.84
CA LYS A 229 -9.11 -16.71 8.66
C LYS A 229 -9.08 -15.45 7.79
N ILE A 230 -10.05 -15.31 6.90
CA ILE A 230 -10.21 -14.13 6.06
C ILE A 230 -11.67 -13.69 6.06
N GLY A 231 -11.87 -12.38 5.92
CA GLY A 231 -13.15 -11.72 5.70
C GLY A 231 -13.24 -11.21 4.28
N GLU A 232 -14.18 -10.30 4.06
CA GLU A 232 -14.38 -9.70 2.74
C GLU A 232 -13.75 -8.30 2.72
N PRO A 233 -13.00 -7.91 1.68
CA PRO A 233 -12.58 -6.53 1.46
C PRO A 233 -13.75 -5.55 1.54
N ILE A 234 -13.45 -4.27 1.80
CA ILE A 234 -14.47 -3.19 1.87
C ILE A 234 -15.35 -3.24 0.61
N PRO A 235 -16.70 -3.22 0.74
CA PRO A 235 -17.51 -2.83 1.90
C PRO A 235 -17.77 -3.92 2.96
N GLY A 236 -17.16 -5.09 2.81
CA GLY A 236 -17.18 -6.18 3.78
C GLY A 236 -16.28 -5.95 5.01
N LYS A 237 -16.26 -6.94 5.92
CA LYS A 237 -15.41 -6.92 7.12
C LYS A 237 -13.97 -7.24 6.74
N ASP A 238 -13.24 -6.20 6.35
CA ASP A 238 -11.89 -6.24 5.78
C ASP A 238 -10.80 -6.60 6.81
N ILE A 239 -10.82 -7.85 7.29
CA ILE A 239 -9.89 -8.40 8.28
C ILE A 239 -9.38 -9.77 7.81
N ALA A 240 -8.09 -10.01 7.99
CA ALA A 240 -7.46 -11.31 7.89
C ALA A 240 -6.64 -11.63 9.14
N ILE A 241 -6.63 -12.91 9.52
CA ILE A 241 -5.80 -13.46 10.58
C ILE A 241 -4.78 -14.39 9.93
N LEU A 242 -3.51 -14.07 10.12
CA LEU A 242 -2.36 -14.85 9.68
C LEU A 242 -1.61 -15.42 10.89
N LYS A 243 -0.82 -16.46 10.68
CA LYS A 243 0.00 -17.08 11.73
C LYS A 243 1.43 -17.28 11.22
N MET A 244 2.40 -16.78 11.98
CA MET A 244 3.81 -17.16 11.80
C MET A 244 4.24 -18.21 12.82
N GLU A 245 5.28 -18.95 12.50
CA GLU A 245 5.97 -19.79 13.48
C GLU A 245 6.90 -18.97 14.40
N GLY A 246 6.80 -19.22 15.70
CA GLY A 246 7.61 -18.57 16.71
C GLY A 246 7.06 -18.72 18.12
N THR A 247 7.85 -18.31 19.10
CA THR A 247 7.46 -18.26 20.51
C THR A 247 7.95 -16.95 21.12
N ASN A 248 7.22 -16.45 22.10
CA ASN A 248 7.54 -15.20 22.78
C ASN A 248 7.76 -14.02 21.81
N LEU A 249 6.97 -13.96 20.74
CA LEU A 249 7.02 -12.86 19.78
C LEU A 249 6.51 -11.56 20.42
N PRO A 250 6.99 -10.38 20.01
CA PRO A 250 6.42 -9.11 20.46
C PRO A 250 4.95 -9.03 20.09
N THR A 251 4.11 -8.63 21.05
CA THR A 251 2.66 -8.50 20.87
C THR A 251 2.20 -7.07 21.14
N VAL A 252 1.18 -6.62 20.41
CA VAL A 252 0.44 -5.39 20.72
C VAL A 252 -0.85 -5.70 21.47
N LYS A 253 -1.28 -4.77 22.33
CA LYS A 253 -2.48 -4.95 23.16
C LYS A 253 -3.73 -4.49 22.41
N LEU A 254 -4.79 -5.31 22.40
CA LEU A 254 -6.07 -4.92 21.80
C LEU A 254 -6.95 -4.17 22.80
N GLY A 255 -7.35 -2.95 22.44
CA GLY A 255 -8.21 -2.06 23.23
C GLY A 255 -9.70 -2.31 23.02
N ASP A 256 -10.52 -1.33 23.41
CA ASP A 256 -11.97 -1.38 23.32
C ASP A 256 -12.49 -0.20 22.52
N ASP A 257 -12.88 -0.44 21.26
CA ASP A 257 -13.33 0.62 20.36
C ASP A 257 -14.69 1.22 20.77
N THR A 258 -15.49 0.52 21.59
CA THR A 258 -16.82 0.99 22.01
C THR A 258 -16.75 2.20 22.94
N LYS A 259 -15.58 2.46 23.52
CA LYS A 259 -15.30 3.60 24.39
C LYS A 259 -14.90 4.86 23.64
N LEU A 260 -14.60 4.75 22.34
CA LEU A 260 -14.13 5.88 21.54
C LEU A 260 -15.22 6.91 21.30
N LYS A 261 -14.81 8.17 21.34
CA LYS A 261 -15.63 9.34 21.02
C LYS A 261 -14.95 10.17 19.94
N THR A 262 -15.75 10.93 19.20
CA THR A 262 -15.22 11.95 18.30
C THR A 262 -14.34 12.92 19.09
N GLY A 263 -13.15 13.20 18.56
CA GLY A 263 -12.13 14.03 19.20
C GLY A 263 -11.07 13.25 19.98
N ASP A 264 -11.27 11.95 20.26
CA ASP A 264 -10.25 11.14 20.92
C ASP A 264 -9.01 11.02 20.03
N ARG A 265 -7.83 11.27 20.62
CA ARG A 265 -6.55 11.21 19.93
C ARG A 265 -6.18 9.77 19.59
N VAL A 266 -5.69 9.57 18.37
CA VAL A 266 -5.30 8.27 17.84
C VAL A 266 -3.99 8.34 17.08
N TYR A 267 -3.34 7.18 16.95
CA TYR A 267 -2.05 7.04 16.29
C TYR A 267 -2.08 5.88 15.30
N ALA A 268 -1.87 6.15 14.03
CA ALA A 268 -1.77 5.10 13.01
C ALA A 268 -0.30 4.73 12.81
N MET A 269 -0.01 3.43 12.84
CA MET A 269 1.35 2.91 12.61
C MET A 269 1.35 1.91 11.47
N GLY A 270 2.34 1.98 10.58
CA GLY A 270 2.50 0.98 9.52
C GLY A 270 3.64 1.29 8.56
N TYR A 271 3.65 0.59 7.43
CA TYR A 271 4.70 0.66 6.42
C TYR A 271 4.13 1.23 5.11
N PRO A 272 3.98 2.56 5.01
CA PRO A 272 3.44 3.16 3.80
C PRO A 272 4.45 2.92 2.65
N ALA A 273 3.97 2.39 1.53
CA ALA A 273 4.81 1.96 0.41
C ALA A 273 5.73 3.08 -0.09
N LEU A 274 5.25 4.33 -0.10
CA LEU A 274 6.01 5.52 -0.49
C LEU A 274 7.22 5.82 0.43
N ALA A 275 7.17 5.44 1.71
CA ALA A 275 8.26 5.65 2.66
C ALA A 275 9.03 4.35 2.97
N THR A 276 8.57 3.21 2.46
CA THR A 276 9.16 1.90 2.73
C THR A 276 9.85 1.28 1.50
N LEU A 277 9.27 1.43 0.31
CA LEU A 277 9.69 0.78 -0.92
C LEU A 277 10.24 1.75 -1.98
N SER A 278 10.37 3.04 -1.66
CA SER A 278 10.91 4.02 -2.60
C SER A 278 12.37 3.72 -2.94
N GLU A 279 12.70 3.70 -4.23
CA GLU A 279 14.09 3.58 -4.74
C GLU A 279 14.99 4.72 -4.26
N THR A 280 14.41 5.85 -3.85
CA THR A 280 15.18 6.97 -3.25
C THR A 280 15.67 6.67 -1.84
N LEU A 281 15.12 5.65 -1.18
CA LEU A 281 15.45 5.26 0.17
C LEU A 281 16.30 3.99 0.18
N ASN A 282 17.03 3.79 1.28
CA ASN A 282 17.60 2.49 1.56
C ASN A 282 16.47 1.57 2.04
N VAL A 283 15.83 0.85 1.10
CA VAL A 283 14.71 -0.08 1.35
C VAL A 283 15.04 -1.04 2.49
N ALA A 284 16.26 -1.56 2.48
CA ALA A 284 16.80 -2.46 3.49
C ALA A 284 16.74 -1.89 4.93
N GLN A 285 16.82 -0.57 5.09
CA GLN A 285 16.62 0.13 6.36
C GLN A 285 15.15 0.54 6.56
N ALA A 286 14.49 1.01 5.51
CA ALA A 286 13.12 1.51 5.59
C ALA A 286 12.10 0.42 5.99
N ILE A 287 12.30 -0.84 5.60
CA ILE A 287 11.45 -1.96 6.02
C ILE A 287 11.58 -2.31 7.51
N GLN A 288 12.56 -1.74 8.22
CA GLN A 288 12.76 -2.00 9.66
C GLN A 288 12.02 -0.99 10.54
N GLU A 289 11.59 0.14 9.98
CA GLU A 289 11.07 1.27 10.73
C GLU A 289 9.66 1.64 10.23
N PRO A 290 8.59 1.30 10.97
CA PRO A 290 7.26 1.72 10.60
C PRO A 290 7.08 3.22 10.83
N THR A 291 6.29 3.85 9.97
CA THR A 291 5.86 5.23 10.10
C THR A 291 4.75 5.36 11.13
N LEU A 292 4.83 6.37 11.99
CA LEU A 292 3.79 6.76 12.93
C LEU A 292 3.17 8.09 12.51
N THR A 293 1.85 8.15 12.43
CA THR A 293 1.08 9.39 12.23
C THR A 293 0.07 9.55 13.35
N GLN A 294 -0.31 10.81 13.64
CA GLN A 294 -1.27 11.14 14.69
C GLN A 294 -2.48 11.84 14.08
N GLY A 295 -3.64 11.62 14.68
CA GLY A 295 -4.88 12.33 14.39
C GLY A 295 -5.90 12.17 15.52
N ILE A 296 -7.18 12.32 15.19
CA ILE A 296 -8.32 12.10 16.07
C ILE A 296 -9.34 11.17 15.42
N ILE A 297 -10.20 10.56 16.23
CA ILE A 297 -11.46 10.01 15.71
C ILE A 297 -12.33 11.17 15.23
N SER A 298 -12.52 11.28 13.92
CA SER A 298 -13.39 12.30 13.33
C SER A 298 -14.86 11.92 13.46
N ALA A 299 -15.19 10.64 13.23
CA ALA A 299 -16.55 10.13 13.34
C ALA A 299 -16.58 8.60 13.44
N ARG A 300 -17.72 8.06 13.87
CA ARG A 300 -18.11 6.67 13.59
C ARG A 300 -19.20 6.70 12.53
N LYS A 301 -19.03 5.96 11.44
CA LYS A 301 -19.95 5.91 10.30
C LYS A 301 -20.55 4.51 10.17
N GLU A 302 -21.71 4.41 9.54
CA GLU A 302 -22.34 3.14 9.21
C GLU A 302 -22.00 2.76 7.76
N MET A 303 -21.56 1.52 7.56
CA MET A 303 -21.32 0.94 6.24
C MET A 303 -22.63 0.36 5.69
N ALA A 304 -22.74 0.27 4.36
CA ALA A 304 -23.92 -0.29 3.69
C ALA A 304 -24.29 -1.71 4.17
N GLY A 305 -23.32 -2.47 4.67
CA GLY A 305 -23.53 -3.80 5.27
C GLY A 305 -24.05 -3.82 6.71
N GLY A 306 -24.48 -2.68 7.27
CA GLY A 306 -25.10 -2.61 8.61
C GLY A 306 -24.11 -2.75 9.78
N TRP A 307 -22.83 -2.45 9.56
CA TRP A 307 -21.79 -2.44 10.59
C TRP A 307 -21.04 -1.10 10.58
N SER A 308 -20.41 -0.72 11.69
CA SER A 308 -19.77 0.60 11.81
C SER A 308 -18.30 0.61 11.40
N ILE A 309 -17.84 1.71 10.84
CA ILE A 309 -16.44 2.01 10.56
C ILE A 309 -15.97 3.26 11.32
N LEU A 310 -14.68 3.31 11.68
CA LEU A 310 -14.08 4.48 12.33
C LEU A 310 -13.51 5.42 11.25
N GLN A 311 -13.83 6.70 11.32
CA GLN A 311 -13.22 7.75 10.51
C GLN A 311 -12.15 8.47 11.36
N THR A 312 -10.99 8.71 10.77
CA THR A 312 -9.86 9.43 11.38
C THR A 312 -9.21 10.38 10.39
N ASP A 313 -8.66 11.49 10.90
CA ASP A 313 -7.83 12.41 10.13
C ASP A 313 -6.33 12.09 10.22
N ALA A 314 -5.95 11.07 11.00
CA ALA A 314 -4.58 10.56 11.02
C ALA A 314 -4.16 10.18 9.59
N ALA A 315 -2.99 10.65 9.16
CA ALA A 315 -2.53 10.43 7.79
C ALA A 315 -2.29 8.93 7.54
N ILE A 316 -3.04 8.35 6.60
CA ILE A 316 -2.94 6.96 6.16
C ILE A 316 -2.69 6.98 4.64
N HIS A 317 -1.70 6.24 4.16
CA HIS A 317 -1.37 6.09 2.74
C HIS A 317 -1.30 4.61 2.38
N GLY A 318 -1.25 4.28 1.08
CA GLY A 318 -1.05 2.90 0.61
C GLY A 318 0.16 2.25 1.31
N GLY A 319 -0.03 1.05 1.87
CA GLY A 319 0.94 0.32 2.70
C GLY A 319 0.68 0.39 4.22
N ASN A 320 -0.03 1.41 4.73
CA ASN A 320 -0.51 1.42 6.12
C ASN A 320 -1.69 0.48 6.36
N SER A 321 -2.35 0.05 5.28
CA SER A 321 -3.50 -0.86 5.32
C SER A 321 -3.15 -2.15 6.07
N GLY A 322 -3.97 -2.50 7.03
CA GLY A 322 -3.82 -3.63 7.94
C GLY A 322 -3.07 -3.28 9.23
N GLY A 323 -2.48 -2.09 9.30
CA GLY A 323 -1.77 -1.61 10.47
C GLY A 323 -2.69 -1.18 11.62
N PRO A 324 -2.17 -1.12 12.85
CA PRO A 324 -2.96 -0.74 14.01
C PRO A 324 -3.25 0.78 14.04
N LEU A 325 -4.45 1.11 14.52
CA LEU A 325 -4.82 2.44 15.01
C LEU A 325 -4.87 2.39 16.54
N PHE A 326 -3.92 3.05 17.21
CA PHE A 326 -3.79 3.05 18.67
C PHE A 326 -4.54 4.20 19.32
N ASN A 327 -5.03 3.99 20.53
CA ASN A 327 -5.43 5.05 21.46
C ASN A 327 -4.22 5.59 22.25
N GLU A 328 -4.43 6.57 23.14
CA GLU A 328 -3.38 7.16 23.98
C GLU A 328 -2.73 6.22 25.00
N ALA A 329 -3.34 5.05 25.25
CA ALA A 329 -2.77 4.01 26.10
C ALA A 329 -1.90 3.01 25.30
N GLY A 330 -1.75 3.21 23.99
CA GLY A 330 -1.04 2.28 23.11
C GLY A 330 -1.82 0.98 22.85
N GLU A 331 -3.14 1.00 23.03
CA GLU A 331 -4.01 -0.14 22.74
C GLU A 331 -4.64 0.02 21.35
N VAL A 332 -4.66 -1.06 20.57
CA VAL A 332 -5.25 -1.05 19.22
C VAL A 332 -6.77 -0.92 19.32
N ILE A 333 -7.33 0.14 18.75
CA ILE A 333 -8.77 0.40 18.70
C ILE A 333 -9.36 0.25 17.28
N GLY A 334 -8.52 0.10 16.27
CA GLY A 334 -8.94 -0.19 14.89
C GLY A 334 -7.80 -0.71 14.02
N VAL A 335 -8.17 -1.14 12.82
CA VAL A 335 -7.25 -1.60 11.77
C VAL A 335 -7.39 -0.64 10.59
N ASN A 336 -6.33 0.11 10.27
CA ASN A 336 -6.32 1.07 9.16
C ASN A 336 -6.64 0.34 7.85
N THR A 337 -7.55 0.86 7.01
CA THR A 337 -7.97 0.14 5.78
C THR A 337 -7.83 1.01 4.51
N PHE A 338 -8.60 2.09 4.38
CA PHE A 338 -8.63 2.91 3.16
C PHE A 338 -8.77 4.41 3.46
N GLY A 339 -8.37 5.22 2.49
CA GLY A 339 -8.70 6.64 2.40
C GLY A 339 -9.77 6.88 1.33
N MET A 340 -10.65 7.85 1.53
CA MET A 340 -11.63 8.23 0.51
C MET A 340 -10.91 8.88 -0.67
N LEU A 341 -11.34 8.57 -1.90
CA LEU A 341 -10.95 9.34 -3.08
C LEU A 341 -11.99 10.44 -3.32
N ASP A 342 -11.54 11.64 -3.65
CA ASP A 342 -12.41 12.70 -4.13
C ASP A 342 -12.92 12.31 -5.52
N PRO A 343 -14.25 12.17 -5.74
CA PRO A 343 -14.80 11.74 -7.02
C PRO A 343 -14.49 12.69 -8.18
N SER A 344 -14.20 13.96 -7.89
CA SER A 344 -13.95 14.99 -8.91
C SER A 344 -12.50 15.06 -9.34
N SER A 345 -11.55 14.81 -8.43
CA SER A 345 -10.12 14.84 -8.75
C SER A 345 -9.47 13.45 -8.85
N GLY A 346 -10.15 12.40 -8.38
CA GLY A 346 -9.58 11.04 -8.26
C GLY A 346 -8.45 10.92 -7.23
N THR A 347 -8.11 12.01 -6.53
CA THR A 347 -7.03 12.03 -5.54
C THR A 347 -7.55 11.65 -4.16
N GLN A 348 -6.65 11.16 -3.30
CA GLN A 348 -7.01 10.88 -1.92
C GLN A 348 -7.47 12.16 -1.22
N ALA A 349 -8.65 12.11 -0.64
CA ALA A 349 -9.24 13.22 0.08
C ALA A 349 -8.59 13.35 1.45
N ALA A 350 -7.86 14.45 1.64
CA ALA A 350 -7.08 14.70 2.85
C ALA A 350 -7.94 14.62 4.12
N GLY A 351 -7.46 13.88 5.12
CA GLY A 351 -8.13 13.73 6.41
C GLY A 351 -9.41 12.87 6.39
N MET A 352 -9.71 12.19 5.29
CA MET A 352 -10.85 11.25 5.19
C MET A 352 -10.36 9.81 5.13
N ASN A 353 -9.79 9.33 6.24
CA ASN A 353 -9.29 7.97 6.35
C ASN A 353 -10.16 7.11 7.26
N PHE A 354 -10.13 5.79 7.04
CA PHE A 354 -11.01 4.85 7.70
C PHE A 354 -10.26 3.66 8.31
N ALA A 355 -10.78 3.18 9.44
CA ALA A 355 -10.28 2.00 10.13
C ALA A 355 -11.45 1.07 10.52
N VAL A 356 -11.26 -0.23 10.34
CA VAL A 356 -12.18 -1.26 10.81
C VAL A 356 -12.09 -1.32 12.34
N PRO A 357 -13.19 -1.25 13.11
CA PRO A 357 -13.13 -1.29 14.57
C PRO A 357 -12.52 -2.60 15.10
N ILE A 358 -11.73 -2.53 16.18
CA ILE A 358 -11.00 -3.70 16.68
C ILE A 358 -11.91 -4.84 17.15
N SER A 359 -13.14 -4.54 17.56
CA SER A 359 -14.16 -5.56 17.86
C SER A 359 -14.40 -6.55 16.72
N ILE A 360 -14.23 -6.14 15.46
CA ILE A 360 -14.34 -7.04 14.31
C ILE A 360 -13.17 -8.02 14.26
N ALA A 361 -11.93 -7.55 14.47
CA ALA A 361 -10.78 -8.45 14.54
C ALA A 361 -10.87 -9.41 15.73
N LYS A 362 -11.37 -8.93 16.89
CA LYS A 362 -11.66 -9.78 18.06
C LYS A 362 -12.71 -10.85 17.74
N GLN A 363 -13.74 -10.53 16.96
CA GLN A 363 -14.71 -11.52 16.49
C GLN A 363 -14.02 -12.63 15.70
N PHE A 364 -13.16 -12.28 14.75
CA PHE A 364 -12.47 -13.23 13.88
C PHE A 364 -11.51 -14.14 14.66
N LEU A 365 -10.76 -13.58 15.61
CA LEU A 365 -9.89 -14.33 16.52
C LEU A 365 -10.70 -15.32 17.37
N ASN A 366 -11.85 -14.89 17.89
CA ASN A 366 -12.73 -15.75 18.68
C ASN A 366 -13.32 -16.90 17.85
N GLU A 367 -13.67 -16.68 16.58
CA GLU A 367 -14.19 -17.73 15.68
C GLU A 367 -13.20 -18.88 15.46
N ILE A 368 -11.89 -18.60 15.57
CA ILE A 368 -10.83 -19.61 15.50
C ILE A 368 -10.23 -19.95 16.88
N ASN A 369 -10.90 -19.57 17.97
CA ASN A 369 -10.52 -19.84 19.36
C ASN A 369 -9.14 -19.28 19.76
N VAL A 370 -8.71 -18.18 19.16
CA VAL A 370 -7.45 -17.50 19.50
C VAL A 370 -7.73 -16.39 20.50
N GLN A 371 -6.99 -16.39 21.60
CA GLN A 371 -7.08 -15.35 22.64
C GLN A 371 -5.80 -14.49 22.63
N PRO A 372 -5.90 -13.19 22.27
CA PRO A 372 -4.78 -12.27 22.36
C PRO A 372 -4.20 -12.22 23.77
N SER A 373 -2.87 -12.17 23.86
CA SER A 373 -2.17 -12.11 25.14
C SER A 373 -0.84 -11.40 25.00
N GLU A 374 -0.42 -10.69 26.04
CA GLU A 374 0.90 -10.06 26.08
C GLU A 374 2.02 -11.11 26.21
N SER A 375 3.09 -10.95 25.43
CA SER A 375 4.28 -11.79 25.53
C SER A 375 5.24 -11.34 26.63
N ALA A 376 6.11 -12.26 27.07
CA ALA A 376 7.20 -11.92 27.99
C ALA A 376 8.18 -10.94 27.33
N PHE A 377 8.39 -11.03 26.01
CA PHE A 377 9.11 -10.00 25.25
C PHE A 377 8.51 -8.61 25.51
N THR A 378 7.22 -8.43 25.24
CA THR A 378 6.57 -7.11 25.36
C THR A 378 6.57 -6.62 26.79
N ALA A 379 6.27 -7.50 27.76
CA ALA A 379 6.28 -7.15 29.18
C ALA A 379 7.67 -6.70 29.65
N ASN A 380 8.72 -7.45 29.33
CA ASN A 380 10.09 -7.10 29.70
C ASN A 380 10.57 -5.84 28.97
N PHE A 381 10.17 -5.65 27.71
CA PHE A 381 10.54 -4.47 26.94
C PHE A 381 9.93 -3.19 27.51
N LYS A 382 8.66 -3.25 27.95
CA LYS A 382 8.01 -2.14 28.67
C LYS A 382 8.72 -1.80 29.98
N GLN A 383 9.10 -2.83 30.74
CA GLN A 383 9.87 -2.64 31.98
C GLN A 383 11.25 -2.02 31.70
N ALA A 384 11.93 -2.48 30.64
CA ALA A 384 13.22 -1.94 30.25
C ALA A 384 13.13 -0.47 29.85
N LEU A 385 12.12 -0.10 29.07
CA LEU A 385 11.88 1.28 28.66
C LEU A 385 11.53 2.17 29.85
N THR A 386 10.74 1.65 30.80
CA THR A 386 10.42 2.35 32.05
C THR A 386 11.70 2.61 32.85
N ALA A 387 12.51 1.57 33.07
CA ALA A 387 13.79 1.69 33.78
C ALA A 387 14.74 2.68 33.09
N TYR A 388 14.82 2.65 31.76
CA TYR A 388 15.60 3.62 30.98
C TYR A 388 15.11 5.05 31.18
N ASN A 389 13.80 5.28 31.10
CA ASN A 389 13.20 6.61 31.28
C ASN A 389 13.35 7.13 32.72
N ASP A 390 13.35 6.23 33.70
CA ASP A 390 13.57 6.54 35.12
C ASP A 390 15.07 6.75 35.46
N GLY A 391 15.97 6.50 34.51
CA GLY A 391 17.42 6.63 34.68
C GLY A 391 18.10 5.42 35.35
N ASP A 392 17.37 4.32 35.59
CA ASP A 392 17.93 3.03 36.02
C ASP A 392 18.46 2.26 34.80
N TYR A 393 19.56 2.78 34.24
CA TYR A 393 20.19 2.18 33.06
C TYR A 393 20.73 0.78 33.34
N ARG A 394 21.06 0.44 34.59
CA ARG A 394 21.51 -0.92 34.94
C ARG A 394 20.37 -1.92 34.77
N ALA A 395 19.20 -1.66 35.35
CA ALA A 395 18.05 -2.52 35.20
C ALA A 395 17.58 -2.59 33.74
N ALA A 396 17.59 -1.46 33.01
CA ALA A 396 17.28 -1.43 31.59
C ALA A 396 18.23 -2.35 30.78
N LEU A 397 19.55 -2.27 31.02
CA LEU A 397 20.53 -3.10 30.34
C LEU A 397 20.38 -4.60 30.64
N GLU A 398 20.07 -4.97 31.89
CA GLU A 398 19.83 -6.36 32.26
C GLU A 398 18.61 -6.93 31.52
N LEU A 399 17.48 -6.21 31.52
CA LEU A 399 16.26 -6.62 30.81
C LEU A 399 16.47 -6.70 29.29
N LEU A 400 17.12 -5.70 28.69
CA LEU A 400 17.36 -5.67 27.24
C LEU A 400 18.32 -6.75 26.76
N ARG A 401 19.34 -7.09 27.56
CA ARG A 401 20.23 -8.23 27.26
C ARG A 401 19.44 -9.53 27.28
N GLY A 402 18.61 -9.75 28.29
CA GLY A 402 17.74 -10.92 28.37
C GLY A 402 16.78 -11.04 27.18
N ILE A 403 16.16 -9.92 26.77
CA ILE A 403 15.32 -9.87 25.57
C ILE A 403 16.13 -10.23 24.32
N ASN A 404 17.31 -9.65 24.15
CA ASN A 404 18.14 -9.92 22.98
C ASN A 404 18.69 -11.36 22.94
N GLU A 405 18.85 -12.00 24.10
CA GLU A 405 19.25 -13.41 24.19
C GLU A 405 18.10 -14.35 23.77
N THR A 406 16.87 -14.08 24.19
CA THR A 406 15.70 -14.92 23.85
C THR A 406 15.11 -14.60 22.48
N ASN A 407 15.26 -13.37 22.03
CA ASN A 407 14.65 -12.80 20.82
C ASN A 407 15.67 -11.89 20.13
N PRO A 408 16.74 -12.45 19.53
CA PRO A 408 17.77 -11.66 18.88
C PRO A 408 17.24 -10.97 17.61
N GLY A 409 17.85 -9.85 17.26
CA GLY A 409 17.72 -9.23 15.93
C GLY A 409 16.79 -8.01 15.84
N PHE A 410 16.06 -7.67 16.90
CA PHE A 410 15.16 -6.50 16.89
C PHE A 410 15.94 -5.17 16.95
N PRO A 411 15.87 -4.30 15.92
CA PRO A 411 16.64 -3.05 15.86
C PRO A 411 16.38 -2.13 17.03
N VAL A 412 15.13 -2.01 17.47
CA VAL A 412 14.77 -1.14 18.60
C VAL A 412 15.38 -1.62 19.93
N VAL A 413 15.58 -2.94 20.10
CA VAL A 413 16.25 -3.49 21.27
C VAL A 413 17.74 -3.16 21.22
N GLN A 414 18.36 -3.28 20.03
CA GLN A 414 19.77 -2.93 19.82
C GLN A 414 20.04 -1.44 19.99
N GLU A 415 19.17 -0.59 19.47
CA GLU A 415 19.23 0.86 19.63
C GLU A 415 19.13 1.24 21.10
N LEU A 416 18.10 0.75 21.81
CA LEU A 416 17.92 1.04 23.22
C LEU A 416 19.05 0.46 24.09
N LEU A 417 19.63 -0.69 23.72
CA LEU A 417 20.85 -1.22 24.36
C LEU A 417 22.03 -0.25 24.20
N ALA A 418 22.25 0.29 23.01
CA ALA A 418 23.34 1.23 22.74
C ALA A 418 23.13 2.54 23.51
N GLU A 419 21.91 3.09 23.46
CA GLU A 419 21.54 4.31 24.19
C GLU A 419 21.69 4.12 25.71
N ALA A 420 21.20 3.00 26.27
CA ALA A 420 21.30 2.72 27.69
C ALA A 420 22.76 2.53 28.15
N ARG A 421 23.64 1.92 27.33
CA ARG A 421 25.08 1.81 27.62
C ARG A 421 25.72 3.19 27.67
N GLN A 422 25.49 3.99 26.64
CA GLN A 422 26.05 5.34 26.57
C GLN A 422 25.58 6.21 27.75
N ALA A 423 24.30 6.10 28.13
CA ALA A 423 23.74 6.83 29.26
C ALA A 423 24.30 6.34 30.62
N ALA A 424 24.52 5.03 30.77
CA ALA A 424 25.16 4.46 31.95
C ALA A 424 26.63 4.90 32.09
N ASP A 425 27.38 4.91 30.98
CA ASP A 425 28.78 5.35 30.95
C ASP A 425 28.91 6.85 31.25
N ALA A 426 27.92 7.65 30.83
CA ALA A 426 27.86 9.08 31.12
C ALA A 426 27.42 9.40 32.57
N ASN A 427 26.66 8.50 33.21
CA ASN A 427 26.18 8.62 34.58
C ASN A 427 26.53 7.38 35.40
N PRO A 428 27.83 7.16 35.71
CA PRO A 428 28.23 6.00 36.50
C PRO A 428 27.59 6.07 37.89
N GLN A 429 26.62 5.18 38.15
CA GLN A 429 26.08 5.03 39.49
C GLN A 429 27.20 4.51 40.40
N PRO A 430 27.36 5.04 41.62
CA PRO A 430 28.31 4.48 42.58
C PRO A 430 27.95 3.03 42.85
N ASP A 431 28.92 2.13 42.69
CA ASP A 431 28.77 0.70 42.99
C ASP A 431 28.29 0.53 44.45
N THR A 432 26.99 0.33 44.66
CA THR A 432 26.43 0.02 45.99
C THR A 432 26.52 -1.47 46.33
N ILE A 433 27.33 -2.23 45.59
CA ILE A 433 27.74 -3.56 45.98
C ILE A 433 29.26 -3.53 46.08
N GLY A 434 29.76 -3.31 47.30
CA GLY A 434 31.16 -3.57 47.61
C GLY A 434 31.47 -5.02 47.22
N ASN A 435 32.18 -5.19 46.11
CA ASN A 435 32.82 -6.44 45.77
C ASN A 435 34.06 -6.55 46.67
N PRO A 436 34.17 -7.50 47.61
CA PRO A 436 35.30 -7.54 48.56
C PRO A 436 36.63 -7.96 47.93
N ALA A 437 36.76 -7.95 46.60
CA ALA A 437 37.86 -8.59 45.89
C ALA A 437 38.95 -7.62 45.38
N GLU A 438 38.76 -6.30 45.44
CA GLU A 438 39.75 -5.34 44.95
C GLU A 438 40.29 -4.44 46.07
N ALA A 439 40.90 -5.07 47.07
CA ALA A 439 41.66 -4.36 48.11
C ALA A 439 43.03 -5.01 48.32
N PHE A 440 43.81 -5.19 47.26
CA PHE A 440 45.25 -5.44 47.35
C PHE A 440 45.99 -4.77 46.20
N ALA A 441 46.33 -3.49 46.38
CA ALA A 441 47.47 -2.90 45.70
C ALA A 441 48.70 -3.04 46.62
N PRO A 442 49.88 -3.36 46.08
CA PRO A 442 51.13 -2.92 46.66
C PRO A 442 51.78 -1.83 45.80
N ALA A 443 52.27 -0.81 46.48
CA ALA A 443 52.95 0.36 45.94
C ALA A 443 54.45 0.13 45.67
N ASP A 444 54.97 1.03 44.82
CA ASP A 444 56.36 1.48 44.63
C ASP A 444 57.36 0.57 43.87
N LYS A 445 57.91 1.08 42.75
CA LYS A 445 59.07 2.01 42.74
C LYS A 445 59.37 2.57 41.34
N ALA A 446 59.75 3.85 41.34
CA ALA A 446 60.22 4.63 40.20
C ALA A 446 61.62 4.20 39.70
N GLN A 447 61.86 4.33 38.39
CA GLN A 447 63.12 4.89 37.88
C GLN A 447 63.02 5.36 36.42
N SER A 448 63.69 6.47 36.17
CA SER A 448 63.76 7.28 34.95
C SER A 448 64.80 6.76 33.95
N ASP A 449 64.61 7.09 32.66
CA ASP A 449 65.54 7.90 31.83
C ASP A 449 65.17 7.73 30.33
N THR A 450 64.72 8.78 29.61
CA THR A 450 65.53 9.74 28.81
C THR A 450 65.82 9.18 27.40
N VAL A 451 65.58 9.77 26.21
CA VAL A 451 65.07 11.06 25.70
C VAL A 451 65.09 11.02 24.14
N LEU A 452 64.31 11.90 23.48
CA LEU A 452 64.43 12.48 22.12
C LEU A 452 64.07 11.67 20.84
N GLY A 453 63.25 12.29 19.98
CA GLY A 453 63.21 12.05 18.53
C GLY A 453 61.90 12.46 17.83
N MET A 454 61.95 13.53 17.04
CA MET A 454 60.86 14.21 16.30
C MET A 454 60.07 13.35 15.25
N PRO A 455 58.87 13.82 14.78
CA PRO A 455 58.00 13.15 13.80
C PRO A 455 58.40 13.54 12.35
N PRO A 456 57.61 13.36 11.26
CA PRO A 456 56.43 12.50 10.95
C PRO A 456 56.66 11.65 9.66
N VAL A 457 55.75 10.75 9.24
CA VAL A 457 55.42 10.52 7.80
C VAL A 457 54.07 9.79 7.70
N VAL A 458 53.10 10.46 7.07
CA VAL A 458 51.90 9.85 6.48
C VAL A 458 52.32 9.15 5.19
N VAL A 459 52.08 7.84 5.08
CA VAL A 459 52.25 7.09 3.83
C VAL A 459 50.86 6.72 3.30
N TYR A 460 50.45 7.41 2.25
CA TYR A 460 49.47 6.91 1.29
C TYR A 460 50.19 6.00 0.28
N ALA A 461 49.78 4.74 0.22
CA ALA A 461 49.94 3.84 -0.92
C ALA A 461 48.75 2.87 -0.83
N GLY A 462 47.86 2.74 -1.80
CA GLY A 462 48.12 2.67 -3.24
C GLY A 462 47.87 1.22 -3.66
N ALA A 463 46.60 0.86 -3.88
CA ALA A 463 46.22 -0.35 -4.59
C ALA A 463 45.15 0.04 -5.62
N ALA A 464 45.64 0.57 -6.74
CA ALA A 464 44.93 0.54 -8.00
C ALA A 464 45.06 -0.88 -8.57
N GLY A 465 43.94 -1.48 -8.96
CA GLY A 465 43.96 -2.74 -9.70
C GLY A 465 42.70 -3.56 -9.52
N LEU A 466 41.59 -3.10 -10.10
CA LEU A 466 40.57 -3.90 -10.81
C LEU A 466 39.38 -2.97 -11.15
N ALA A 467 39.62 -2.10 -12.12
CA ALA A 467 38.57 -1.32 -12.78
C ALA A 467 38.65 -1.66 -14.27
N PHE A 468 37.89 -2.65 -14.71
CA PHE A 468 37.43 -2.80 -16.10
C PHE A 468 36.33 -3.86 -16.12
N THR A 469 35.07 -3.40 -16.02
CA THR A 469 33.81 -3.96 -16.58
C THR A 469 32.58 -3.54 -15.75
N ALA A 470 32.32 -2.23 -15.60
CA ALA A 470 31.00 -1.74 -15.15
C ALA A 470 30.74 -0.26 -15.51
N ALA A 471 31.39 0.27 -16.56
CA ALA A 471 31.32 1.69 -16.93
C ALA A 471 30.47 1.97 -18.19
N ALA A 472 29.59 1.04 -18.58
CA ALA A 472 28.67 1.22 -19.71
C ALA A 472 27.19 1.36 -19.29
N ALA A 473 26.84 1.17 -18.01
CA ALA A 473 25.44 1.24 -17.55
C ALA A 473 25.08 2.53 -16.78
N LEU A 474 26.05 3.39 -16.46
CA LEU A 474 25.84 4.51 -15.52
C LEU A 474 25.55 5.88 -16.16
N ILE A 475 25.45 5.97 -17.49
CA ILE A 475 25.19 7.25 -18.19
C ILE A 475 23.70 7.40 -18.59
N LEU A 476 22.87 6.37 -18.48
CA LEU A 476 21.45 6.42 -18.90
C LEU A 476 20.43 6.66 -17.76
N LEU A 477 20.85 6.79 -16.49
CA LEU A 477 19.91 6.86 -15.35
C LEU A 477 19.98 8.17 -14.53
N THR A 478 20.30 9.32 -15.14
CA THR A 478 20.39 10.60 -14.40
C THR A 478 19.43 11.70 -14.86
N ARG A 479 18.18 11.35 -15.21
CA ARG A 479 17.09 12.34 -15.31
C ARG A 479 15.71 11.82 -14.84
N LYS A 480 15.61 11.32 -13.61
CA LYS A 480 14.31 11.33 -12.88
C LYS A 480 14.27 12.54 -11.95
N ARG A 481 13.64 13.63 -12.42
CA ARG A 481 13.21 14.75 -11.56
C ARG A 481 11.73 14.52 -11.23
N SER A 482 11.48 13.93 -10.08
CA SER A 482 10.14 13.87 -9.51
C SER A 482 9.74 15.27 -9.01
N ARG A 483 8.66 15.83 -9.54
CA ARG A 483 7.95 16.95 -8.89
C ARG A 483 6.44 16.71 -9.00
N ALA A 484 5.80 16.85 -7.84
CA ALA A 484 4.38 16.65 -7.60
C ALA A 484 3.51 17.54 -8.50
N ILE A 485 2.47 16.95 -9.07
CA ILE A 485 1.45 17.64 -9.88
C ILE A 485 0.34 18.12 -8.94
N VAL A 486 0.05 19.43 -9.02
CA VAL A 486 -1.09 20.09 -8.41
C VAL A 486 -2.03 20.47 -9.55
N VAL A 487 -3.28 20.00 -9.52
CA VAL A 487 -4.31 20.28 -10.53
C VAL A 487 -5.14 21.50 -10.09
N PRO A 488 -5.26 22.57 -10.88
CA PRO A 488 -6.30 23.58 -10.69
C PRO A 488 -7.50 23.35 -11.62
N ALA A 489 -8.69 23.65 -11.08
CA ALA A 489 -10.01 23.48 -11.68
C ALA A 489 -10.33 24.44 -12.84
N GLN A 490 -11.16 23.96 -13.78
CA GLN A 490 -11.75 24.74 -14.89
C GLN A 490 -12.78 25.79 -14.42
N PRO A 491 -12.88 26.95 -15.10
CA PRO A 491 -14.03 27.87 -15.01
C PRO A 491 -14.98 27.75 -16.23
N PRO A 492 -16.15 28.44 -16.22
CA PRO A 492 -17.40 27.89 -16.74
C PRO A 492 -17.81 28.33 -18.16
N SER A 493 -18.76 27.55 -18.69
CA SER A 493 -19.55 27.69 -19.92
C SER A 493 -20.11 29.10 -20.21
N HIS A 494 -20.07 29.51 -21.48
CA HIS A 494 -20.87 30.63 -22.01
C HIS A 494 -21.69 30.24 -23.24
N GLN A 495 -22.89 30.83 -23.30
CA GLN A 495 -24.00 30.55 -24.21
C GLN A 495 -23.88 31.22 -25.60
N ILE A 496 -24.58 30.60 -26.56
CA ILE A 496 -24.77 30.86 -28.00
C ILE A 496 -25.58 32.17 -28.26
N PRO A 497 -25.42 32.84 -29.43
CA PRO A 497 -26.43 32.72 -30.53
C PRO A 497 -25.78 32.83 -31.94
N GLY A 498 -26.27 32.30 -33.06
CA GLY A 498 -27.48 31.57 -33.42
C GLY A 498 -27.50 31.35 -34.94
N THR A 499 -28.29 30.36 -35.37
CA THR A 499 -28.97 30.18 -36.69
C THR A 499 -28.18 30.37 -37.99
N LEU A 500 -28.15 29.32 -38.83
CA LEU A 500 -28.90 29.31 -40.10
C LEU A 500 -29.12 27.87 -40.62
N THR A 501 -30.31 27.72 -41.19
CA THR A 501 -31.02 26.52 -41.59
C THR A 501 -30.61 25.97 -42.96
N ALA A 502 -30.56 24.64 -43.11
CA ALA A 502 -31.06 23.94 -44.31
C ALA A 502 -31.24 22.44 -44.04
N GLN A 503 -32.46 21.94 -44.23
CA GLN A 503 -32.84 20.53 -44.42
C GLN A 503 -33.95 20.52 -45.50
N PRO A 504 -34.32 19.39 -46.12
CA PRO A 504 -33.64 18.09 -46.17
C PRO A 504 -33.56 17.51 -47.60
N ALA A 505 -32.74 16.47 -47.80
CA ALA A 505 -33.00 15.49 -48.86
C ALA A 505 -33.32 14.15 -48.19
N ALA A 506 -34.55 13.66 -48.43
CA ALA A 506 -35.08 12.43 -47.88
C ALA A 506 -34.46 11.20 -48.56
N ALA A 507 -33.95 10.28 -47.75
CA ALA A 507 -33.74 8.88 -48.13
C ALA A 507 -34.67 8.00 -47.28
N ALA A 508 -35.22 6.97 -47.92
CA ALA A 508 -36.23 6.05 -47.40
C ALA A 508 -35.78 5.31 -46.11
N PRO A 509 -36.71 4.80 -45.28
CA PRO A 509 -36.37 4.16 -44.02
C PRO A 509 -35.81 2.75 -44.27
N GLU A 510 -34.54 2.53 -43.93
CA GLU A 510 -34.04 1.17 -43.67
C GLU A 510 -34.59 0.71 -42.32
N GLU A 511 -35.54 -0.22 -42.36
CA GLU A 511 -36.35 -0.67 -41.22
C GLU A 511 -35.60 -1.59 -40.23
N ASN A 512 -34.26 -1.56 -40.20
CA ASN A 512 -33.43 -2.37 -39.28
C ASN A 512 -32.07 -1.72 -38.92
N ALA A 513 -31.97 -0.39 -38.97
CA ALA A 513 -30.74 0.31 -38.53
C ALA A 513 -30.61 0.29 -36.99
N ALA A 514 -29.46 -0.16 -36.48
CA ALA A 514 -29.13 -0.09 -35.06
C ALA A 514 -29.23 1.35 -34.54
N ARG A 515 -29.59 1.55 -33.27
CA ARG A 515 -29.75 2.88 -32.67
C ARG A 515 -28.77 3.11 -31.54
N CYS A 516 -28.28 4.35 -31.45
CA CYS A 516 -27.36 4.77 -30.40
C CYS A 516 -28.02 4.65 -29.02
N ALA A 517 -27.34 4.02 -28.06
CA ALA A 517 -27.83 3.86 -26.68
C ALA A 517 -27.89 5.20 -25.92
N GLY A 518 -26.99 6.15 -26.23
CA GLY A 518 -26.93 7.46 -25.58
C GLY A 518 -27.99 8.45 -26.09
N CYS A 519 -28.14 8.58 -27.41
CA CYS A 519 -28.99 9.63 -28.01
C CYS A 519 -30.09 9.13 -28.97
N GLY A 520 -30.21 7.83 -29.19
CA GLY A 520 -31.30 7.23 -29.99
C GLY A 520 -31.23 7.48 -31.50
N ALA A 521 -30.19 8.15 -31.99
CA ALA A 521 -29.98 8.38 -33.42
C ALA A 521 -29.72 7.06 -34.17
N ALA A 522 -30.07 7.05 -35.47
CA ALA A 522 -29.77 5.92 -36.35
C ALA A 522 -28.26 5.81 -36.55
N LEU A 523 -27.73 4.62 -36.36
CA LEU A 523 -26.32 4.30 -36.57
C LEU A 523 -26.13 3.82 -38.00
N ALA A 524 -25.03 4.24 -38.63
CA ALA A 524 -24.59 3.62 -39.88
C ALA A 524 -24.21 2.15 -39.64
N ALA A 525 -24.28 1.33 -40.69
CA ALA A 525 -23.84 -0.07 -40.61
C ALA A 525 -22.36 -0.12 -40.18
N ASN A 526 -22.05 -0.89 -39.14
CA ASN A 526 -20.73 -1.01 -38.51
C ASN A 526 -20.17 0.27 -37.84
N ALA A 527 -21.00 1.30 -37.60
CA ALA A 527 -20.55 2.51 -36.91
C ALA A 527 -20.00 2.20 -35.51
N LYS A 528 -18.77 2.65 -35.22
CA LYS A 528 -18.12 2.54 -33.91
C LYS A 528 -18.47 3.69 -32.98
N PHE A 529 -18.91 4.82 -33.54
CA PHE A 529 -19.41 5.99 -32.81
C PHE A 529 -20.73 6.44 -33.39
N CYS A 530 -21.56 7.03 -32.54
CA CYS A 530 -22.77 7.68 -32.97
C CYS A 530 -22.45 9.02 -33.63
N ASN A 531 -22.66 9.13 -34.94
CA ASN A 531 -22.48 10.38 -35.71
C ASN A 531 -23.28 11.58 -35.17
N ALA A 532 -24.29 11.35 -34.32
CA ALA A 532 -25.12 12.41 -33.75
C ALA A 532 -24.68 12.88 -32.35
N CYS A 533 -23.98 12.05 -31.57
CA CYS A 533 -23.66 12.39 -30.18
C CYS A 533 -22.30 11.88 -29.67
N GLY A 534 -21.48 11.25 -30.51
CA GLY A 534 -20.15 10.77 -30.14
C GLY A 534 -20.13 9.54 -29.23
N GLU A 535 -21.29 9.07 -28.75
CA GLU A 535 -21.37 7.86 -27.92
C GLU A 535 -20.81 6.64 -28.65
N ALA A 536 -19.88 5.93 -28.01
CA ALA A 536 -19.33 4.69 -28.55
C ALA A 536 -20.41 3.63 -28.71
N VAL A 537 -20.45 3.02 -29.88
CA VAL A 537 -21.39 1.97 -30.24
C VAL A 537 -20.77 0.63 -29.84
N ARG A 538 -21.13 0.14 -28.64
CA ARG A 538 -20.78 -1.22 -28.20
C ARG A 538 -21.59 -2.25 -28.98
N GLN A 539 -21.12 -2.61 -30.17
CA GLN A 539 -21.59 -3.81 -30.86
C GLN A 539 -20.67 -4.96 -30.47
N ALA A 540 -21.18 -5.87 -29.64
CA ALA A 540 -20.51 -7.14 -29.41
C ALA A 540 -20.25 -7.80 -30.78
N PRO A 541 -19.02 -8.25 -31.07
CA PRO A 541 -18.72 -8.82 -32.38
C PRO A 541 -19.66 -9.99 -32.65
N THR A 542 -20.30 -10.02 -33.82
CA THR A 542 -21.06 -11.21 -34.25
C THR A 542 -20.13 -12.32 -34.75
N ASN A 543 -18.90 -11.95 -35.10
CA ASN A 543 -17.86 -12.83 -35.62
C ASN A 543 -16.54 -12.56 -34.90
N CYS A 544 -15.74 -13.61 -34.73
CA CYS A 544 -14.45 -13.58 -34.08
C CYS A 544 -13.50 -12.65 -34.83
N PRO A 545 -12.92 -11.63 -34.18
CA PRO A 545 -11.95 -10.75 -34.82
C PRO A 545 -10.68 -11.51 -35.26
N GLY A 546 -10.29 -12.57 -34.56
CA GLY A 546 -9.09 -13.34 -34.88
C GLY A 546 -9.22 -14.38 -36.02
N CYS A 547 -10.43 -14.87 -36.32
CA CYS A 547 -10.61 -15.92 -37.34
C CYS A 547 -11.91 -15.84 -38.15
N SER A 548 -12.69 -14.77 -37.97
CA SER A 548 -13.99 -14.52 -38.61
C SER A 548 -15.09 -15.55 -38.33
N ALA A 549 -14.86 -16.53 -37.45
CA ALA A 549 -15.86 -17.52 -37.08
C ALA A 549 -17.03 -16.88 -36.30
N PRO A 550 -18.29 -17.28 -36.54
CA PRO A 550 -19.44 -16.71 -35.84
C PRO A 550 -19.37 -16.95 -34.32
N LEU A 551 -19.71 -15.93 -33.55
CA LEU A 551 -19.70 -15.96 -32.08
C LEU A 551 -21.11 -16.16 -31.53
N ALA A 552 -21.23 -16.94 -30.46
CA ALA A 552 -22.49 -17.00 -29.72
C ALA A 552 -22.69 -15.71 -28.92
N PRO A 553 -23.92 -15.19 -28.76
CA PRO A 553 -24.17 -14.00 -27.96
C PRO A 553 -23.61 -14.14 -26.53
N GLY A 554 -22.79 -13.17 -26.11
CA GLY A 554 -22.13 -13.19 -24.79
C GLY A 554 -20.92 -14.12 -24.65
N SER A 555 -20.38 -14.65 -25.77
CA SER A 555 -19.14 -15.44 -25.75
C SER A 555 -17.96 -14.58 -25.29
N LYS A 556 -17.24 -15.02 -24.26
CA LYS A 556 -15.97 -14.40 -23.85
C LYS A 556 -14.78 -14.87 -24.69
N PHE A 557 -14.90 -15.98 -25.41
CA PHE A 557 -13.85 -16.55 -26.24
C PHE A 557 -14.42 -17.17 -27.52
N CYS A 558 -13.63 -17.16 -28.60
CA CYS A 558 -13.96 -17.80 -29.85
C CYS A 558 -13.73 -19.30 -29.78
N ASN A 559 -14.77 -20.08 -30.06
CA ASN A 559 -14.68 -21.55 -30.08
C ASN A 559 -13.81 -22.12 -31.21
N ALA A 560 -13.49 -21.32 -32.24
CA ALA A 560 -12.74 -21.78 -33.40
C ALA A 560 -11.22 -21.53 -33.28
N CYS A 561 -10.81 -20.41 -32.69
CA CYS A 561 -9.39 -20.06 -32.56
C CYS A 561 -8.95 -19.71 -31.13
N GLY A 562 -9.85 -19.71 -30.15
CA GLY A 562 -9.53 -19.37 -28.77
C GLY A 562 -9.32 -17.88 -28.49
N ALA A 563 -9.51 -16.99 -29.47
CA ALA A 563 -9.38 -15.56 -29.26
C ALA A 563 -10.42 -15.04 -28.27
N LYS A 564 -10.01 -14.27 -27.25
CA LYS A 564 -10.94 -13.60 -26.34
C LYS A 564 -11.74 -12.54 -27.10
N ILE A 565 -13.01 -12.40 -26.75
CA ILE A 565 -13.95 -11.51 -27.43
C ILE A 565 -14.18 -10.29 -26.52
N PRO A 566 -13.95 -9.06 -27.02
CA PRO A 566 -14.10 -7.83 -26.24
C PRO A 566 -15.55 -7.58 -25.80
#